data_AF-A0A7J7XJF3-F1
#
_entry.id   AF-A0A7J7XJF3-F1
#
_cell.length_a   1.000
_cell.length_b   1.000
_cell.length_c   1.000
_cell.angle_alpha   90.00
_cell.angle_beta   90.00
_cell.angle_gamma   90.00
#
_symmetry.space_group_name_H-M   'P 1'
#
loop_
_entity.id
_entity.type
_entity.pdbx_description
1 polymer ?
#
loop_
_entity_poly.entity_id
_entity_poly.type
_entity_poly.pdbx_seq_one_letter_code
_entity_poly.pdbx_strand_id
1 'polypeptide(L)'
;MNAPAEDFFEFQKEPLDESGWVIKNVLSMPIVNKKEEIVGVATFYNRKDGKPFDEMDETLMESLVQFLGWSVLNPDTYESMNKLEYRKDIFQDMVKYHVKCDNEEIQKILKTREVYGKEPWECEEEELAEILQEELPDAEKYEINKFHFSDLPLTELELVKCGIQMYYELKVVDKFHIPQEALVRFMYSLSKGYRRITYHNWRHGFNVGQTMFSLLVTGKLKQYFTDLEALAMVTAAFCHDIDHRGTNNLYQMKSQNPLAKLHGSSILERHHLEFGKTLLRDEGLNIFQNLNRRQHEHAIHMMDIAIIATDLALYFKKRTMFQKIVDQSKTFETQQEWTQYMMLEQTRKEIVM
;
A
#
# COMPACT_ATOMS: atom_id res chain seq x y z
N MET A 1 15.31 20.35 30.86
CA MET A 1 14.89 21.46 31.75
C MET A 1 15.24 21.03 33.15
N ASN A 2 16.25 21.64 33.76
CA ASN A 2 16.57 21.36 35.15
C ASN A 2 15.42 21.89 36.02
N ALA A 3 14.94 21.09 36.97
CA ALA A 3 13.94 21.53 37.94
C ALA A 3 14.48 22.76 38.69
N PRO A 4 13.64 23.77 38.99
CA PRO A 4 14.05 24.94 39.76
C PRO A 4 14.59 24.50 41.13
N ALA A 5 15.67 25.14 41.57
CA ALA A 5 16.47 24.76 42.74
C ALA A 5 15.79 25.00 44.11
N GLU A 6 14.46 25.14 44.15
CA GLU A 6 13.74 25.60 45.36
C GLU A 6 12.72 24.62 45.95
N ASP A 7 12.50 23.44 45.36
CA ASP A 7 11.69 22.38 46.00
C ASP A 7 12.57 21.33 46.68
N PHE A 8 13.30 21.73 47.73
CA PHE A 8 13.83 20.75 48.67
C PHE A 8 12.72 20.30 49.61
N PHE A 9 12.53 18.99 49.75
CA PHE A 9 11.56 18.40 50.68
C PHE A 9 11.91 18.80 52.12
N GLU A 10 11.15 19.71 52.74
CA GLU A 10 11.30 20.03 54.15
C GLU A 10 10.72 18.90 55.01
N PHE A 11 11.55 18.27 55.83
CA PHE A 11 11.06 17.33 56.84
C PHE A 11 10.11 18.05 57.81
N GLN A 12 8.98 17.43 58.11
CA GLN A 12 7.96 17.96 59.02
C GLN A 12 8.60 18.35 60.35
N LYS A 13 8.43 19.62 60.78
CA LYS A 13 8.85 20.08 62.11
C LYS A 13 7.85 19.68 63.20
N GLU A 14 6.59 19.44 62.83
CA GLU A 14 5.51 19.03 63.72
C GLU A 14 5.08 17.58 63.46
N PRO A 15 4.45 16.90 64.45
CA PRO A 15 4.20 15.46 64.36
C PRO A 15 3.23 15.03 63.27
N LEU A 16 2.43 15.93 62.67
CA LEU A 16 1.35 15.59 61.75
C LEU A 16 1.36 16.58 60.58
N ASP A 17 1.21 16.09 59.35
CA ASP A 17 0.78 16.96 58.25
C ASP A 17 -0.72 17.31 58.35
N GLU A 18 -1.21 18.16 57.45
CA GLU A 18 -2.61 18.58 57.38
C GLU A 18 -3.59 17.39 57.24
N SER A 19 -3.11 16.19 56.87
CA SER A 19 -3.90 14.95 56.76
C SER A 19 -3.85 14.06 58.00
N GLY A 20 -3.02 14.41 59.00
CA GLY A 20 -2.80 13.61 60.20
C GLY A 20 -1.84 12.42 60.00
N TRP A 21 -1.02 12.44 58.96
CA TRP A 21 -0.05 11.39 58.68
C TRP A 21 1.37 11.80 59.13
N VAL A 22 2.03 10.92 59.90
CA VAL A 22 3.34 11.16 60.51
C VAL A 22 4.41 10.38 59.78
N ILE A 23 5.46 11.02 59.27
CA ILE A 23 6.63 10.34 58.70
C ILE A 23 7.58 9.95 59.83
N LYS A 24 7.78 8.64 60.03
CA LYS A 24 8.65 8.06 61.08
C LYS A 24 9.97 7.56 60.53
N ASN A 25 9.95 6.93 59.36
CA ASN A 25 11.14 6.44 58.67
C ASN A 25 10.98 6.53 57.15
N VAL A 26 12.12 6.59 56.46
CA VAL A 26 12.19 6.72 55.01
C VAL A 26 13.32 5.86 54.45
N LEU A 27 13.07 5.23 53.31
CA LEU A 27 14.06 4.56 52.49
C LEU A 27 13.94 5.11 51.07
N SER A 28 15.02 5.65 50.52
CA SER A 28 14.99 6.23 49.17
C SER A 28 16.05 5.57 48.30
N MET A 29 15.64 5.11 47.14
CA MET A 29 16.51 4.43 46.18
C MET A 29 16.33 5.01 44.78
N PRO A 30 17.43 5.31 44.06
CA PRO A 30 17.33 5.74 42.68
C PRO A 30 16.86 4.58 41.79
N ILE A 31 15.98 4.89 40.84
CA ILE A 31 15.67 3.99 39.73
C ILE A 31 16.67 4.31 38.63
N VAL A 32 17.53 3.35 38.33
CA VAL A 32 18.65 3.52 37.42
C VAL A 32 18.42 2.66 36.17
N ASN A 33 18.57 3.26 34.99
CA ASN A 33 18.43 2.53 33.74
C ASN A 33 19.69 1.68 33.42
N LYS A 34 19.66 0.93 32.31
CA LYS A 34 20.80 0.10 31.86
C LYS A 34 22.07 0.91 31.51
N LYS A 35 21.97 2.23 31.38
CA LYS A 35 23.09 3.13 31.07
C LYS A 35 23.64 3.83 32.31
N GLU A 36 23.23 3.42 33.51
CA GLU A 36 23.59 4.04 34.79
C GLU A 36 23.06 5.48 34.95
N GLU A 37 22.04 5.87 34.18
CA GLU A 37 21.38 7.16 34.31
C GLU A 37 20.18 7.03 35.26
N ILE A 38 20.03 8.02 36.15
CA ILE A 38 18.89 8.10 37.07
C ILE A 38 17.65 8.52 36.27
N VAL A 39 16.66 7.63 36.16
CA VAL A 39 15.38 7.89 35.48
C VAL A 39 14.28 8.31 36.45
N GLY A 40 14.46 8.03 37.74
CA GLY A 40 13.53 8.39 38.79
C GLY A 40 14.09 8.05 40.16
N VAL A 41 13.32 8.34 41.20
CA VAL A 41 13.64 7.97 42.59
C VAL A 41 12.40 7.34 43.20
N ALA A 42 12.55 6.16 43.79
CA ALA A 42 11.53 5.52 44.58
C ALA A 42 11.79 5.80 46.06
N THR A 43 10.80 6.34 46.75
CA THR A 43 10.89 6.63 48.18
C THR A 43 9.78 5.91 48.93
N PHE A 44 10.17 5.09 49.89
CA PHE A 44 9.30 4.30 50.74
C PHE A 44 9.23 4.96 52.12
N TYR A 45 8.02 5.16 52.63
CA TYR A 45 7.78 5.78 53.92
C TYR A 45 7.07 4.80 54.86
N ASN A 46 7.43 4.84 56.14
CA ASN A 46 6.71 4.16 57.23
C ASN A 46 6.52 2.65 57.03
N ARG A 47 7.50 1.86 57.49
CA ARG A 47 7.34 0.41 57.59
C ARG A 47 6.14 0.06 58.50
N LYS A 48 5.28 -0.86 58.05
CA LYS A 48 3.97 -1.16 58.69
C LYS A 48 4.06 -1.67 60.13
N ASP A 49 5.14 -2.36 60.48
CA ASP A 49 5.38 -2.88 61.83
C ASP A 49 5.98 -1.82 62.78
N GLY A 50 6.18 -0.58 62.30
CA GLY A 50 6.69 0.55 63.07
C GLY A 50 8.20 0.51 63.34
N LYS A 51 8.92 -0.50 62.84
CA LYS A 51 10.37 -0.62 62.96
C LYS A 51 11.09 0.18 61.87
N PRO A 52 12.35 0.61 62.07
CA PRO A 52 13.17 1.15 61.00
C PRO A 52 13.39 0.11 59.89
N PHE A 53 13.71 0.57 58.68
CA PHE A 53 14.14 -0.30 57.57
C PHE A 53 15.47 -1.00 57.93
N ASP A 54 15.60 -2.26 57.55
CA ASP A 54 16.81 -3.08 57.76
C ASP A 54 17.53 -3.39 56.44
N GLU A 55 18.72 -4.00 56.51
CA GLU A 55 19.52 -4.35 55.30
C GLU A 55 18.78 -5.30 54.33
N MET A 56 17.82 -6.09 54.85
CA MET A 56 17.02 -6.99 54.02
C MET A 56 15.99 -6.20 53.22
N ASP A 57 15.36 -5.19 53.83
CA ASP A 57 14.50 -4.23 53.13
C ASP A 57 15.28 -3.49 52.03
N GLU A 58 16.51 -3.06 52.33
CA GLU A 58 17.38 -2.39 51.36
C GLU A 58 17.65 -3.28 50.14
N THR A 59 18.13 -4.51 50.37
CA THR A 59 18.45 -5.45 49.28
C THR A 59 17.23 -5.80 48.42
N LEU A 60 16.06 -5.95 49.05
CA LEU A 60 14.81 -6.26 48.36
C LEU A 60 14.36 -5.08 47.50
N MET A 61 14.39 -3.87 48.04
CA MET A 61 14.00 -2.67 47.30
C MET A 61 15.00 -2.36 46.19
N GLU A 62 16.29 -2.62 46.41
CA GLU A 62 17.34 -2.48 45.39
C GLU A 62 17.04 -3.38 44.18
N SER A 63 16.72 -4.65 44.43
CA SER A 63 16.35 -5.61 43.39
C SER A 63 15.11 -5.15 42.60
N LEU A 64 14.12 -4.58 43.29
CA LEU A 64 12.91 -4.03 42.68
C LEU A 64 13.21 -2.81 41.81
N VAL A 65 13.96 -1.81 42.30
CA VAL A 65 14.25 -0.59 41.53
C VAL A 65 15.17 -0.87 40.34
N GLN A 66 16.09 -1.83 40.44
CA GLN A 66 16.90 -2.29 39.31
C GLN A 66 16.02 -2.93 38.23
N PHE A 67 15.10 -3.82 38.63
CA PHE A 67 14.16 -4.44 37.70
C PHE A 67 13.26 -3.39 37.02
N LEU A 68 12.73 -2.42 37.77
CA LEU A 68 11.93 -1.33 37.23
C LEU A 68 12.75 -0.47 36.26
N GLY A 69 13.98 -0.10 36.61
CA GLY A 69 14.84 0.72 35.75
C GLY A 69 15.17 0.06 34.41
N TRP A 70 15.35 -1.26 34.38
CA TRP A 70 15.52 -2.00 33.13
C TRP A 70 14.21 -2.16 32.35
N SER A 71 13.10 -2.30 33.07
CA SER A 71 11.78 -2.54 32.47
C SER A 71 11.21 -1.28 31.83
N VAL A 72 11.42 -0.09 32.42
CA VAL A 72 10.89 1.20 31.92
C VAL A 72 11.49 1.61 30.57
N LEU A 73 12.76 1.23 30.30
CA LEU A 73 13.40 1.56 29.02
C LEU A 73 12.71 0.92 27.81
N ASN A 74 12.06 -0.23 28.00
CA ASN A 74 11.42 -0.96 26.91
C ASN A 74 10.15 -0.25 26.42
N PRO A 75 9.14 0.07 27.28
CA PRO A 75 7.99 0.88 26.90
C PRO A 75 8.35 2.21 26.24
N ASP A 76 9.33 2.95 26.76
CA ASP A 76 9.75 4.24 26.18
C ASP A 76 10.27 4.08 24.74
N THR A 77 11.00 2.99 24.49
CA THR A 77 11.48 2.63 23.15
C THR A 77 10.31 2.26 22.24
N TYR A 78 9.34 1.50 22.73
CA TYR A 78 8.13 1.15 21.96
C TYR A 78 7.25 2.37 21.68
N GLU A 79 7.12 3.30 22.61
CA GLU A 79 6.39 4.56 22.38
C GLU A 79 7.10 5.40 21.32
N SER A 80 8.44 5.44 21.36
CA SER A 80 9.25 6.10 20.32
C SER A 80 9.08 5.42 18.95
N MET A 81 8.94 4.09 18.91
CA MET A 81 8.60 3.35 17.70
C MET A 81 7.22 3.72 17.17
N ASN A 82 6.20 3.79 18.03
CA ASN A 82 4.85 4.20 17.63
C ASN A 82 4.83 5.63 17.06
N LYS A 83 5.62 6.56 17.64
CA LYS A 83 5.79 7.92 17.09
C LYS A 83 6.37 7.92 15.68
N LEU A 84 7.26 6.99 15.35
CA LEU A 84 7.79 6.82 14.00
C LEU A 84 6.75 6.23 13.04
N GLU A 85 5.91 5.30 13.52
CA GLU A 85 4.79 4.75 12.76
C GLU A 85 3.76 5.83 12.39
N TYR A 86 3.32 6.64 13.36
CA TYR A 86 2.42 7.77 13.09
C TYR A 86 3.02 8.77 12.10
N ARG A 87 4.32 9.04 12.20
CA ARG A 87 5.01 9.91 11.25
C ARG A 87 4.99 9.33 9.84
N LYS A 88 5.19 8.02 9.69
CA LYS A 88 5.07 7.32 8.40
C LYS A 88 3.67 7.47 7.82
N ASP A 89 2.63 7.26 8.62
CA ASP A 89 1.23 7.37 8.17
C ASP A 89 0.90 8.79 7.70
N ILE A 90 1.32 9.82 8.45
CA ILE A 90 1.16 11.24 8.03
C ILE A 90 1.84 11.51 6.69
N PHE A 91 3.07 11.02 6.48
CA PHE A 91 3.76 11.21 5.20
C PHE A 91 3.09 10.43 4.06
N GLN A 92 2.54 9.25 4.33
CA GLN A 92 1.79 8.49 3.32
C GLN A 92 0.54 9.25 2.89
N ASP A 93 -0.19 9.88 3.81
CA ASP A 93 -1.34 10.73 3.48
C ASP A 93 -0.96 11.95 2.64
N MET A 94 0.18 12.60 2.93
CA MET A 94 0.69 13.70 2.11
C MET A 94 1.01 13.26 0.68
N VAL A 95 1.67 12.11 0.51
CA VAL A 95 1.97 11.54 -0.82
C VAL A 95 0.67 11.21 -1.55
N LYS A 96 -0.26 10.58 -0.85
CA LYS A 96 -1.57 10.19 -1.39
C LYS A 96 -2.36 11.40 -1.87
N TYR A 97 -2.38 12.49 -1.10
CA TYR A 97 -3.05 13.73 -1.48
C TYR A 97 -2.50 14.32 -2.78
N HIS A 98 -1.18 14.35 -2.96
CA HIS A 98 -0.56 14.89 -4.18
C HIS A 98 -0.76 13.99 -5.42
N VAL A 99 -0.85 12.67 -5.22
CA VAL A 99 -1.02 11.69 -6.30
C VAL A 99 -2.48 11.54 -6.70
N LYS A 100 -3.40 11.62 -5.72
CA LYS A 100 -4.83 11.50 -5.94
C LYS A 100 -5.33 12.58 -6.91
N CYS A 101 -6.20 12.18 -7.81
CA CYS A 101 -6.93 13.06 -8.70
C CYS A 101 -7.87 13.94 -7.86
N ASP A 102 -7.68 15.26 -7.95
CA ASP A 102 -8.51 16.22 -7.23
C ASP A 102 -9.88 16.42 -7.90
N ASN A 103 -10.75 17.20 -7.26
CA ASN A 103 -12.11 17.45 -7.75
C ASN A 103 -12.18 18.40 -8.95
N GLU A 104 -11.11 19.12 -9.28
CA GLU A 104 -11.04 19.97 -10.47
C GLU A 104 -10.49 19.18 -11.67
N GLU A 105 -9.50 18.34 -11.43
CA GLU A 105 -8.87 17.45 -12.41
C GLU A 105 -9.87 16.44 -12.96
N ILE A 106 -10.71 15.87 -12.10
CA ILE A 106 -11.74 14.90 -12.53
C ILE A 106 -12.73 15.51 -13.53
N GLN A 107 -13.00 16.82 -13.42
CA GLN A 107 -13.92 17.54 -14.31
C GLN A 107 -13.40 17.63 -15.75
N LYS A 108 -12.12 17.35 -15.99
CA LYS A 108 -11.57 17.26 -17.36
C LYS A 108 -12.07 16.04 -18.12
N ILE A 109 -12.57 15.02 -17.40
CA ILE A 109 -13.13 13.81 -17.98
C ILE A 109 -14.62 13.73 -17.64
N LEU A 110 -14.98 13.78 -16.35
CA LEU A 110 -16.37 13.81 -15.87
C LEU A 110 -16.84 15.25 -15.75
N LYS A 111 -17.24 15.87 -16.86
CA LYS A 111 -17.74 17.26 -16.97
C LYS A 111 -19.11 17.50 -16.31
N THR A 112 -19.32 16.92 -15.15
CA THR A 112 -20.58 16.93 -14.37
C THR A 112 -21.01 18.33 -13.98
N ARG A 113 -20.07 19.22 -13.64
CA ARG A 113 -20.39 20.63 -13.34
C ARG A 113 -20.87 21.40 -14.56
N GLU A 114 -20.31 21.13 -15.73
CA GLU A 114 -20.67 21.81 -16.98
C GLU A 114 -22.04 21.34 -17.49
N VAL A 115 -22.29 20.03 -17.43
CA VAL A 115 -23.52 19.42 -17.99
C VAL A 115 -24.69 19.50 -17.01
N TYR A 116 -24.47 19.15 -15.74
CA TYR A 116 -25.54 18.98 -14.75
C TYR A 116 -25.50 20.02 -13.61
N GLY A 117 -24.43 20.81 -13.49
CA GLY A 117 -24.26 21.76 -12.38
C GLY A 117 -24.05 21.09 -11.02
N LYS A 118 -23.67 19.81 -11.00
CA LYS A 118 -23.46 18.99 -9.81
C LYS A 118 -22.02 18.51 -9.73
N GLU A 119 -21.61 18.05 -8.55
CA GLU A 119 -20.36 17.34 -8.37
C GLU A 119 -20.49 15.85 -8.73
N PRO A 120 -19.39 15.13 -9.06
CA PRO A 120 -19.48 13.74 -9.51
C PRO A 120 -20.16 12.81 -8.50
N TRP A 121 -19.96 13.03 -7.20
CA TRP A 121 -20.55 12.22 -6.13
C TRP A 121 -22.05 12.49 -5.90
N GLU A 122 -22.60 13.51 -6.54
CA GLU A 122 -24.04 13.84 -6.50
C GLU A 122 -24.79 13.35 -7.75
N CYS A 123 -24.04 12.86 -8.75
CA CYS A 123 -24.60 12.32 -9.98
C CYS A 123 -24.95 10.84 -9.82
N GLU A 124 -26.02 10.43 -10.49
CA GLU A 124 -26.36 9.01 -10.62
C GLU A 124 -25.40 8.33 -11.62
N GLU A 125 -25.22 7.02 -11.51
CA GLU A 125 -24.32 6.25 -12.40
C GLU A 125 -24.74 6.35 -13.88
N GLU A 126 -26.04 6.50 -14.17
CA GLU A 126 -26.53 6.72 -15.54
C GLU A 126 -26.11 8.09 -16.09
N GLU A 127 -26.19 9.16 -15.27
CA GLU A 127 -25.75 10.52 -15.65
C GLU A 127 -24.25 10.54 -15.98
N LEU A 128 -23.43 9.82 -15.19
CA LEU A 128 -21.99 9.69 -15.42
C LEU A 128 -21.68 8.89 -16.70
N ALA A 129 -22.45 7.84 -16.97
CA ALA A 129 -22.25 6.99 -18.14
C ALA A 129 -22.50 7.75 -19.44
N GLU A 130 -23.52 8.62 -19.48
CA GLU A 130 -23.80 9.47 -20.63
C GLU A 130 -22.62 10.38 -20.96
N ILE A 131 -22.02 11.04 -19.95
CA ILE A 131 -20.83 11.88 -20.15
C ILE A 131 -19.66 11.04 -20.67
N LEU A 132 -19.41 9.89 -20.06
CA LEU A 132 -18.30 9.03 -20.47
C LEU A 132 -18.47 8.48 -21.88
N GLN A 133 -19.69 8.15 -22.30
CA GLN A 133 -19.95 7.68 -23.66
C GLN A 133 -19.60 8.75 -24.72
N GLU A 134 -19.80 10.03 -24.42
CA GLU A 134 -19.42 11.13 -25.32
C GLU A 134 -17.93 11.46 -25.26
N GLU A 135 -17.32 11.38 -24.08
CA GLU A 135 -15.94 11.83 -23.84
C GLU A 135 -14.85 10.78 -24.09
N LEU A 136 -15.19 9.49 -24.03
CA LEU A 136 -14.25 8.39 -24.21
C LEU A 136 -13.96 8.14 -25.70
N PRO A 137 -12.70 7.86 -26.07
CA PRO A 137 -12.32 7.61 -27.45
C PRO A 137 -12.83 6.26 -27.93
N ASP A 138 -13.32 6.23 -29.17
CA ASP A 138 -13.71 4.99 -29.84
C ASP A 138 -12.49 4.06 -30.03
N ALA A 139 -12.65 2.81 -29.61
CA ALA A 139 -11.58 1.82 -29.56
C ALA A 139 -11.06 1.42 -30.95
N GLU A 140 -11.92 1.40 -31.98
CA GLU A 140 -11.53 1.06 -33.35
C GLU A 140 -10.82 2.23 -34.02
N LYS A 141 -11.32 3.45 -33.82
CA LYS A 141 -10.72 4.68 -34.37
C LYS A 141 -9.32 4.95 -33.83
N TYR A 142 -9.11 4.74 -32.54
CA TYR A 142 -7.80 4.91 -31.89
C TYR A 142 -6.93 3.65 -31.97
N GLU A 143 -7.47 2.55 -32.53
CA GLU A 143 -6.78 1.27 -32.71
C GLU A 143 -6.21 0.68 -31.40
N ILE A 144 -6.85 0.94 -30.26
CA ILE A 144 -6.36 0.50 -28.93
C ILE A 144 -6.38 -1.02 -28.76
N ASN A 145 -7.11 -1.73 -29.62
CA ASN A 145 -7.15 -3.19 -29.68
C ASN A 145 -6.06 -3.80 -30.58
N LYS A 146 -5.24 -2.99 -31.26
CA LYS A 146 -4.21 -3.46 -32.19
C LYS A 146 -2.82 -3.43 -31.55
N PHE A 147 -1.97 -4.37 -31.95
CA PHE A 147 -0.58 -4.43 -31.48
C PHE A 147 0.32 -3.33 -32.05
N HIS A 148 -0.06 -2.71 -33.17
CA HIS A 148 0.71 -1.63 -33.80
C HIS A 148 0.29 -0.23 -33.31
N PHE A 149 -0.48 -0.16 -32.22
CA PHE A 149 -0.88 1.08 -31.58
C PHE A 149 0.34 1.97 -31.28
N SER A 150 0.20 3.28 -31.47
CA SER A 150 1.23 4.27 -31.13
C SER A 150 0.65 5.37 -30.27
N ASP A 151 1.25 5.59 -29.10
CA ASP A 151 0.86 6.64 -28.16
C ASP A 151 1.47 8.01 -28.48
N LEU A 152 2.51 8.07 -29.33
CA LEU A 152 3.23 9.29 -29.67
C LEU A 152 2.37 10.48 -30.11
N PRO A 153 1.33 10.31 -30.97
CA PRO A 153 0.49 11.44 -31.39
C PRO A 153 -0.51 11.88 -30.30
N LEU A 154 -0.69 11.10 -29.23
CA LEU A 154 -1.70 11.34 -28.21
C LEU A 154 -1.12 12.07 -27.00
N THR A 155 -1.96 12.86 -26.33
CA THR A 155 -1.65 13.48 -25.04
C THR A 155 -1.77 12.49 -23.89
N GLU A 156 -1.16 12.77 -22.74
CA GLU A 156 -1.26 11.90 -21.55
C GLU A 156 -2.71 11.74 -21.05
N LEU A 157 -3.55 12.77 -21.22
CA LEU A 157 -4.96 12.73 -20.85
C LEU A 157 -5.77 11.83 -21.78
N GLU A 158 -5.49 11.84 -23.08
CA GLU A 158 -6.13 10.91 -24.02
C GLU A 158 -5.79 9.45 -23.69
N LEU A 159 -4.55 9.18 -23.26
CA LEU A 159 -4.18 7.84 -22.79
C LEU A 159 -4.95 7.43 -21.52
N VAL A 160 -5.21 8.36 -20.59
CA VAL A 160 -6.08 8.09 -19.43
C VAL A 160 -7.49 7.70 -19.91
N LYS A 161 -8.07 8.44 -20.86
CA LYS A 161 -9.38 8.12 -21.43
C LYS A 161 -9.38 6.76 -22.15
N CYS A 162 -8.37 6.47 -22.98
CA CYS A 162 -8.22 5.15 -23.60
C CYS A 162 -8.11 4.04 -22.54
N GLY A 163 -7.42 4.29 -21.43
CA GLY A 163 -7.25 3.33 -20.34
C GLY A 163 -8.58 3.03 -19.66
N ILE A 164 -9.43 4.04 -19.45
CA ILE A 164 -10.80 3.88 -18.95
C ILE A 164 -11.64 3.07 -19.95
N GLN A 165 -11.55 3.39 -21.26
CA GLN A 165 -12.24 2.66 -22.32
C GLN A 165 -11.93 1.15 -22.29
N MET A 166 -10.69 0.74 -21.97
CA MET A 166 -10.34 -0.68 -21.88
C MET A 166 -11.15 -1.45 -20.83
N TYR A 167 -11.54 -0.82 -19.71
CA TYR A 167 -12.41 -1.48 -18.71
C TYR A 167 -13.84 -1.66 -19.23
N TYR A 168 -14.35 -0.71 -20.01
CA TYR A 168 -15.65 -0.84 -20.67
C TYR A 168 -15.63 -1.90 -21.78
N GLU A 169 -14.58 -1.94 -22.60
CA GLU A 169 -14.39 -2.98 -23.63
C GLU A 169 -14.30 -4.39 -23.04
N LEU A 170 -13.71 -4.53 -21.84
CA LEU A 170 -13.70 -5.80 -21.10
C LEU A 170 -15.04 -6.14 -20.44
N LYS A 171 -16.01 -5.21 -20.43
CA LYS A 171 -17.34 -5.36 -19.83
C LYS A 171 -17.28 -5.69 -18.33
N VAL A 172 -16.27 -5.16 -17.64
CA VAL A 172 -16.06 -5.40 -16.20
C VAL A 172 -16.74 -4.35 -15.33
N VAL A 173 -16.98 -3.15 -15.86
CA VAL A 173 -17.64 -2.05 -15.14
C VAL A 173 -19.06 -2.46 -14.75
N ASP A 174 -19.90 -2.80 -15.72
CA ASP A 174 -21.29 -3.22 -15.47
C ASP A 174 -21.35 -4.52 -14.66
N LYS A 175 -20.46 -5.48 -14.98
CA LYS A 175 -20.49 -6.82 -14.38
C LYS A 175 -20.17 -6.81 -12.88
N PHE A 176 -19.20 -6.01 -12.47
CA PHE A 176 -18.76 -5.92 -11.08
C PHE A 176 -19.27 -4.65 -10.38
N HIS A 177 -20.13 -3.88 -11.05
CA HIS A 177 -20.66 -2.60 -10.57
C HIS A 177 -19.55 -1.68 -10.08
N ILE A 178 -18.51 -1.48 -10.90
CA ILE A 178 -17.39 -0.59 -10.54
C ILE A 178 -17.89 0.86 -10.62
N PRO A 179 -17.84 1.66 -9.53
CA PRO A 179 -18.28 3.05 -9.59
C PRO A 179 -17.45 3.84 -10.59
N GLN A 180 -18.12 4.55 -11.49
CA GLN A 180 -17.45 5.21 -12.62
C GLN A 180 -16.53 6.34 -12.15
N GLU A 181 -16.96 7.09 -11.13
CA GLU A 181 -16.12 8.10 -10.48
C GLU A 181 -14.81 7.49 -9.97
N ALA A 182 -14.88 6.36 -9.27
CA ALA A 182 -13.70 5.68 -8.73
C ALA A 182 -12.75 5.20 -9.84
N LEU A 183 -13.30 4.68 -10.94
CA LEU A 183 -12.50 4.27 -12.11
C LEU A 183 -11.75 5.44 -12.75
N VAL A 184 -12.45 6.56 -12.99
CA VAL A 184 -11.82 7.77 -13.55
C VAL A 184 -10.75 8.31 -12.61
N ARG A 185 -11.06 8.43 -11.31
CA ARG A 185 -10.09 8.90 -10.30
C ARG A 185 -8.89 7.98 -10.22
N PHE A 186 -9.08 6.66 -10.24
CA PHE A 186 -8.00 5.69 -10.21
C PHE A 186 -7.05 5.85 -11.39
N MET A 187 -7.57 5.85 -12.62
CA MET A 187 -6.74 5.98 -13.84
C MET A 187 -6.02 7.32 -13.92
N TYR A 188 -6.67 8.42 -13.54
CA TYR A 188 -6.02 9.73 -13.51
C TYR A 188 -4.95 9.80 -12.40
N SER A 189 -5.21 9.22 -11.23
CA SER A 189 -4.23 9.17 -10.12
C SER A 189 -3.01 8.32 -10.47
N LEU A 190 -3.20 7.21 -11.19
CA LEU A 190 -2.07 6.43 -11.73
C LEU A 190 -1.21 7.29 -12.64
N SER A 191 -1.81 8.00 -13.61
CA SER A 191 -1.08 8.90 -14.50
C SER A 191 -0.22 9.92 -13.74
N LYS A 192 -0.77 10.53 -12.67
CA LYS A 192 -0.03 11.44 -11.77
C LYS A 192 1.06 10.74 -10.95
N GLY A 193 0.83 9.50 -10.55
CA GLY A 193 1.77 8.69 -9.75
C GLY A 193 3.00 8.23 -10.52
N TYR A 194 2.92 8.14 -11.85
CA TYR A 194 4.10 7.93 -12.69
C TYR A 194 4.99 9.17 -12.75
N ARG A 195 6.29 8.97 -12.61
CA ARG A 195 7.26 10.08 -12.60
C ARG A 195 7.51 10.62 -14.01
N ARG A 196 7.80 11.91 -14.09
CA ARG A 196 8.25 12.59 -15.32
C ARG A 196 9.74 12.30 -15.57
N ILE A 197 10.03 11.10 -16.07
CA ILE A 197 11.37 10.66 -16.48
C ILE A 197 11.35 10.13 -17.91
N THR A 198 12.53 9.88 -18.48
CA THR A 198 12.69 9.62 -19.92
C THR A 198 11.90 8.41 -20.45
N TYR A 199 11.86 7.30 -19.71
CA TYR A 199 11.26 6.04 -20.19
C TYR A 199 10.16 5.49 -19.27
N HIS A 200 10.48 5.14 -18.02
CA HIS A 200 9.53 4.57 -17.05
C HIS A 200 8.56 5.65 -16.51
N ASN A 201 7.72 6.17 -17.40
CA ASN A 201 6.69 7.18 -17.16
C ASN A 201 5.30 6.64 -17.55
N TRP A 202 4.28 7.49 -17.50
CA TRP A 202 2.89 7.08 -17.74
C TRP A 202 2.68 6.42 -19.12
N ARG A 203 3.38 6.88 -20.16
CA ARG A 203 3.27 6.30 -21.51
C ARG A 203 3.72 4.83 -21.54
N HIS A 204 4.81 4.53 -20.83
CA HIS A 204 5.27 3.14 -20.68
C HIS A 204 4.22 2.29 -19.95
N GLY A 205 3.76 2.74 -18.78
CA GLY A 205 2.72 2.05 -18.01
C GLY A 205 1.44 1.83 -18.83
N PHE A 206 1.01 2.83 -19.58
CA PHE A 206 -0.15 2.73 -20.48
C PHE A 206 0.06 1.69 -21.59
N ASN A 207 1.19 1.74 -22.30
CA ASN A 207 1.47 0.81 -23.41
C ASN A 207 1.55 -0.65 -22.94
N VAL A 208 2.07 -0.92 -21.73
CA VAL A 208 2.02 -2.26 -21.13
C VAL A 208 0.57 -2.68 -20.83
N GLY A 209 -0.25 -1.81 -20.25
CA GLY A 209 -1.68 -2.06 -20.06
C GLY A 209 -2.43 -2.31 -21.37
N GLN A 210 -2.18 -1.51 -22.39
CA GLN A 210 -2.74 -1.65 -23.74
C GLN A 210 -2.33 -2.97 -24.40
N THR A 211 -1.07 -3.38 -24.22
CA THR A 211 -0.56 -4.65 -24.77
C THR A 211 -1.23 -5.83 -24.07
N MET A 212 -1.40 -5.77 -22.74
CA MET A 212 -2.13 -6.78 -21.96
C MET A 212 -3.59 -6.87 -22.44
N PHE A 213 -4.27 -5.74 -22.61
CA PHE A 213 -5.62 -5.68 -23.17
C PHE A 213 -5.70 -6.32 -24.57
N SER A 214 -4.78 -5.97 -25.47
CA SER A 214 -4.72 -6.53 -26.83
C SER A 214 -4.45 -8.04 -26.83
N LEU A 215 -3.59 -8.54 -25.95
CA LEU A 215 -3.34 -9.98 -25.79
C LEU A 215 -4.58 -10.74 -25.34
N LEU A 216 -5.34 -10.17 -24.39
CA LEU A 216 -6.56 -10.77 -23.87
C LEU A 216 -7.67 -10.80 -24.94
N VAL A 217 -7.92 -9.66 -25.59
CA VAL A 217 -9.04 -9.49 -26.52
C VAL A 217 -8.67 -9.96 -27.93
N THR A 218 -7.74 -9.28 -28.60
CA THR A 218 -7.34 -9.58 -29.98
C THR A 218 -6.55 -10.88 -30.08
N GLY A 219 -5.68 -11.15 -29.11
CA GLY A 219 -4.93 -12.40 -29.00
C GLY A 219 -5.77 -13.59 -28.54
N LYS A 220 -7.03 -13.37 -28.16
CA LYS A 220 -7.99 -14.39 -27.66
C LYS A 220 -7.49 -15.17 -26.45
N LEU A 221 -6.51 -14.67 -25.69
CA LEU A 221 -6.05 -15.32 -24.47
C LEU A 221 -7.09 -15.25 -23.35
N LYS A 222 -8.03 -14.30 -23.41
CA LYS A 222 -9.12 -14.17 -22.44
C LYS A 222 -9.92 -15.46 -22.27
N GLN A 223 -9.97 -16.37 -23.26
CA GLN A 223 -10.66 -17.66 -23.13
C GLN A 223 -10.16 -18.54 -21.98
N TYR A 224 -8.92 -18.34 -21.50
CA TYR A 224 -8.37 -19.08 -20.37
C TYR A 224 -8.64 -18.41 -19.01
N PHE A 225 -9.09 -17.16 -19.02
CA PHE A 225 -9.20 -16.31 -17.84
C PHE A 225 -10.63 -15.81 -17.66
N THR A 226 -11.03 -15.68 -16.40
CA THR A 226 -12.31 -15.06 -16.02
C THR A 226 -12.23 -13.53 -16.15
N ASP A 227 -13.38 -12.85 -16.13
CA ASP A 227 -13.43 -11.39 -16.15
C ASP A 227 -12.71 -10.74 -14.96
N LEU A 228 -12.74 -11.41 -13.78
CA LEU A 228 -12.03 -10.95 -12.59
C LEU A 228 -10.51 -11.03 -12.76
N GLU A 229 -10.02 -12.13 -13.35
CA GLU A 229 -8.60 -12.30 -13.63
C GLU A 229 -8.13 -11.30 -14.70
N ALA A 230 -8.93 -11.06 -15.74
CA ALA A 230 -8.65 -10.03 -16.74
C ALA A 230 -8.60 -8.61 -16.15
N LEU A 231 -9.56 -8.27 -15.28
CA LEU A 231 -9.57 -7.02 -14.53
C LEU A 231 -8.29 -6.86 -13.69
N ALA A 232 -7.90 -7.90 -12.95
CA ALA A 232 -6.69 -7.87 -12.11
C ALA A 232 -5.41 -7.75 -12.95
N MET A 233 -5.29 -8.48 -14.06
CA MET A 233 -4.12 -8.43 -14.95
C MET A 233 -3.93 -7.06 -15.61
N VAL A 234 -5.01 -6.45 -16.10
CA VAL A 234 -4.94 -5.11 -16.70
C VAL A 234 -4.63 -4.05 -15.65
N THR A 235 -5.24 -4.14 -14.46
CA THR A 235 -4.94 -3.24 -13.35
C THR A 235 -3.47 -3.37 -12.91
N ALA A 236 -2.95 -4.60 -12.79
CA ALA A 236 -1.56 -4.88 -12.46
C ALA A 236 -0.60 -4.28 -13.50
N ALA A 237 -0.91 -4.45 -14.79
CA ALA A 237 -0.12 -3.90 -15.89
C ALA A 237 -0.03 -2.37 -15.83
N PHE A 238 -1.12 -1.67 -15.51
CA PHE A 238 -1.09 -0.22 -15.32
C PHE A 238 -0.36 0.24 -14.05
N CYS A 239 -0.18 -0.63 -13.05
CA CYS A 239 0.49 -0.30 -11.79
C CYS A 239 1.97 -0.72 -11.74
N HIS A 240 2.42 -1.59 -12.65
CA HIS A 240 3.65 -2.38 -12.46
C HIS A 240 4.93 -1.56 -12.26
N ASP A 241 4.95 -0.32 -12.73
CA ASP A 241 6.13 0.56 -12.77
C ASP A 241 5.86 1.93 -12.10
N ILE A 242 4.78 2.05 -11.30
CA ILE A 242 4.42 3.30 -10.65
C ILE A 242 5.53 3.79 -9.71
N ASP A 243 5.81 5.10 -9.67
CA ASP A 243 6.89 5.68 -8.86
C ASP A 243 8.32 5.19 -9.21
N HIS A 244 8.55 4.62 -10.40
CA HIS A 244 9.90 4.19 -10.81
C HIS A 244 10.91 5.35 -10.87
N ARG A 245 12.10 5.16 -10.28
CA ARG A 245 13.08 6.24 -10.02
C ARG A 245 14.15 6.41 -11.10
N GLY A 246 14.09 5.63 -12.18
CA GLY A 246 15.06 5.67 -13.28
C GLY A 246 16.37 4.92 -13.01
N THR A 247 16.41 4.11 -11.95
CA THR A 247 17.57 3.27 -11.57
C THR A 247 17.09 1.86 -11.22
N ASN A 248 17.89 0.83 -11.48
CA ASN A 248 17.50 -0.57 -11.30
C ASN A 248 17.77 -1.13 -9.88
N ASN A 249 17.31 -2.36 -9.63
CA ASN A 249 17.49 -3.09 -8.38
C ASN A 249 18.96 -3.19 -7.93
N LEU A 250 19.91 -3.41 -8.86
CA LEU A 250 21.34 -3.49 -8.53
C LEU A 250 21.86 -2.16 -7.97
N TYR A 251 21.42 -1.03 -8.53
CA TYR A 251 21.76 0.29 -8.00
C TYR A 251 21.17 0.52 -6.61
N GLN A 252 19.91 0.11 -6.35
CA GLN A 252 19.30 0.22 -5.02
C GLN A 252 20.13 -0.52 -3.96
N MET A 253 20.59 -1.73 -4.27
CA MET A 253 21.45 -2.52 -3.39
C MET A 253 22.81 -1.84 -3.16
N LYS A 254 23.48 -1.39 -4.23
CA LYS A 254 24.81 -0.75 -4.12
C LYS A 254 24.77 0.59 -3.37
N SER A 255 23.70 1.35 -3.53
CA SER A 255 23.49 2.63 -2.83
C SER A 255 23.01 2.48 -1.38
N GLN A 256 22.74 1.24 -0.91
CA GLN A 256 22.20 0.97 0.42
C GLN A 256 20.90 1.74 0.70
N ASN A 257 20.08 1.91 -0.34
CA ASN A 257 18.80 2.60 -0.27
C ASN A 257 17.87 1.91 0.76
N PRO A 258 17.04 2.65 1.53
CA PRO A 258 16.06 2.06 2.43
C PRO A 258 15.19 0.96 1.81
N LEU A 259 14.83 1.07 0.53
CA LEU A 259 14.07 0.02 -0.18
C LEU A 259 14.84 -1.31 -0.23
N ALA A 260 16.15 -1.27 -0.43
CA ALA A 260 17.00 -2.47 -0.44
C ALA A 260 17.22 -3.06 0.96
N LYS A 261 16.99 -2.27 2.03
CA LYS A 261 16.99 -2.76 3.41
C LYS A 261 15.64 -3.38 3.78
N LEU A 262 14.56 -2.85 3.23
CA LEU A 262 13.20 -3.33 3.45
C LEU A 262 12.92 -4.62 2.67
N HIS A 263 13.43 -4.72 1.45
CA HIS A 263 13.17 -5.85 0.55
C HIS A 263 14.47 -6.59 0.20
N GLY A 264 14.45 -7.93 0.32
CA GLY A 264 15.60 -8.78 -0.03
C GLY A 264 15.63 -9.23 -1.50
N SER A 265 14.50 -9.17 -2.22
CA SER A 265 14.39 -9.55 -3.63
C SER A 265 13.32 -8.72 -4.32
N SER A 266 13.46 -8.49 -5.64
CA SER A 266 12.50 -7.75 -6.46
C SER A 266 12.10 -6.42 -5.80
N ILE A 267 13.13 -5.62 -5.49
CA ILE A 267 13.05 -4.48 -4.57
C ILE A 267 12.07 -3.43 -5.08
N LEU A 268 12.20 -3.06 -6.36
CA LEU A 268 11.35 -2.06 -6.99
C LEU A 268 9.95 -2.62 -7.28
N GLU A 269 9.86 -3.87 -7.73
CA GLU A 269 8.58 -4.51 -8.04
C GLU A 269 7.68 -4.61 -6.80
N ARG A 270 8.25 -4.92 -5.63
CA ARG A 270 7.53 -4.88 -4.34
C ARG A 270 7.12 -3.46 -3.94
N HIS A 271 7.93 -2.46 -4.25
CA HIS A 271 7.59 -1.06 -4.02
C HIS A 271 6.42 -0.62 -4.91
N HIS A 272 6.44 -0.97 -6.20
CA HIS A 272 5.34 -0.70 -7.14
C HIS A 272 4.03 -1.34 -6.66
N LEU A 273 4.11 -2.60 -6.21
CA LEU A 273 2.97 -3.32 -5.64
C LEU A 273 2.41 -2.64 -4.39
N GLU A 274 3.27 -2.30 -3.42
CA GLU A 274 2.84 -1.65 -2.17
C GLU A 274 2.18 -0.29 -2.46
N PHE A 275 2.74 0.46 -3.42
CA PHE A 275 2.16 1.74 -3.84
C PHE A 275 0.78 1.56 -4.49
N GLY A 276 0.64 0.61 -5.42
CA GLY A 276 -0.63 0.28 -6.06
C GLY A 276 -1.69 -0.16 -5.05
N LYS A 277 -1.33 -1.02 -4.09
CA LYS A 277 -2.22 -1.41 -2.98
C LYS A 277 -2.59 -0.23 -2.11
N THR A 278 -1.66 0.68 -1.83
CA THR A 278 -1.92 1.88 -1.02
C THR A 278 -2.95 2.80 -1.69
N LEU A 279 -2.90 2.93 -3.02
CA LEU A 279 -3.94 3.66 -3.77
C LEU A 279 -5.30 2.98 -3.65
N LEU A 280 -5.36 1.65 -3.81
CA LEU A 280 -6.60 0.87 -3.72
C LEU A 280 -7.17 0.75 -2.29
N ARG A 281 -6.43 1.18 -1.25
CA ARG A 281 -6.97 1.33 0.12
C ARG A 281 -7.83 2.58 0.28
N ASP A 282 -7.77 3.55 -0.64
CA ASP A 282 -8.67 4.70 -0.64
C ASP A 282 -10.03 4.31 -1.21
N GLU A 283 -11.12 4.55 -0.47
CA GLU A 283 -12.47 4.23 -0.95
C GLU A 283 -12.81 4.92 -2.28
N GLY A 284 -12.37 6.17 -2.48
CA GLY A 284 -12.60 6.93 -3.71
C GLY A 284 -11.71 6.55 -4.90
N LEU A 285 -10.74 5.65 -4.72
CA LEU A 285 -9.89 5.11 -5.79
C LEU A 285 -10.06 3.60 -5.96
N ASN A 286 -10.73 2.93 -5.02
CA ASN A 286 -10.81 1.48 -4.98
C ASN A 286 -11.86 0.96 -5.98
N ILE A 287 -11.38 0.56 -7.14
CA ILE A 287 -12.21 -0.09 -8.18
C ILE A 287 -12.69 -1.50 -7.79
N PHE A 288 -12.21 -2.06 -6.66
CA PHE A 288 -12.60 -3.37 -6.14
C PHE A 288 -13.57 -3.28 -4.95
N GLN A 289 -14.12 -2.10 -4.65
CA GLN A 289 -14.94 -1.87 -3.45
C GLN A 289 -16.23 -2.70 -3.41
N ASN A 290 -16.82 -2.99 -4.57
CA ASN A 290 -18.07 -3.76 -4.68
C ASN A 290 -17.85 -5.28 -4.85
N LEU A 291 -16.59 -5.74 -4.87
CA LEU A 291 -16.27 -7.16 -4.90
C LEU A 291 -16.50 -7.80 -3.53
N ASN A 292 -16.94 -9.06 -3.51
CA ASN A 292 -16.96 -9.80 -2.25
C ASN A 292 -15.52 -10.11 -1.78
N ARG A 293 -15.36 -10.43 -0.48
CA ARG A 293 -14.04 -10.67 0.13
C ARG A 293 -13.19 -11.68 -0.65
N ARG A 294 -13.77 -12.79 -1.11
CA ARG A 294 -13.04 -13.84 -1.83
C ARG A 294 -12.54 -13.35 -3.19
N GLN A 295 -13.36 -12.60 -3.92
CA GLN A 295 -12.96 -11.98 -5.19
C GLN A 295 -11.88 -10.93 -4.98
N HIS A 296 -12.01 -10.10 -3.94
CA HIS A 296 -11.03 -9.09 -3.59
C HIS A 296 -9.67 -9.72 -3.25
N GLU A 297 -9.62 -10.71 -2.35
CA GLU A 297 -8.40 -11.45 -2.01
C GLU A 297 -7.77 -12.10 -3.24
N HIS A 298 -8.59 -12.66 -4.14
CA HIS A 298 -8.10 -13.27 -5.37
C HIS A 298 -7.52 -12.24 -6.36
N ALA A 299 -8.18 -11.10 -6.55
CA ALA A 299 -7.67 -10.03 -7.41
C ALA A 299 -6.35 -9.46 -6.89
N ILE A 300 -6.25 -9.22 -5.57
CA ILE A 300 -5.01 -8.74 -4.94
C ILE A 300 -3.89 -9.78 -5.08
N HIS A 301 -4.17 -11.07 -4.85
CA HIS A 301 -3.18 -12.13 -5.05
C HIS A 301 -2.68 -12.19 -6.51
N MET A 302 -3.58 -12.04 -7.48
CA MET A 302 -3.20 -11.98 -8.90
C MET A 302 -2.32 -10.77 -9.22
N MET A 303 -2.65 -9.58 -8.66
CA MET A 303 -1.81 -8.39 -8.80
C MET A 303 -0.41 -8.59 -8.19
N ASP A 304 -0.31 -9.24 -7.03
CA ASP A 304 0.96 -9.53 -6.36
C ASP A 304 1.87 -10.37 -7.27
N ILE A 305 1.31 -11.44 -7.84
CA ILE A 305 2.06 -12.34 -8.72
C ILE A 305 2.45 -11.60 -9.99
N ALA A 306 1.52 -10.92 -10.65
CA ALA A 306 1.77 -10.25 -11.93
C ALA A 306 2.85 -9.17 -11.81
N ILE A 307 2.77 -8.31 -10.79
CA ILE A 307 3.74 -7.22 -10.60
C ILE A 307 5.10 -7.76 -10.17
N ILE A 308 5.16 -8.75 -9.26
CA ILE A 308 6.47 -9.31 -8.86
C ILE A 308 7.13 -10.07 -10.02
N ALA A 309 6.34 -10.71 -10.90
CA ALA A 309 6.84 -11.46 -12.04
C ALA A 309 7.47 -10.60 -13.15
N THR A 310 7.31 -9.27 -13.11
CA THR A 310 7.99 -8.35 -14.06
C THR A 310 9.50 -8.27 -13.82
N ASP A 311 9.99 -8.73 -12.65
CA ASP A 311 11.42 -8.90 -12.40
C ASP A 311 12.00 -10.00 -13.30
N LEU A 312 12.81 -9.59 -14.27
CA LEU A 312 13.48 -10.49 -15.22
C LEU A 312 14.34 -11.57 -14.53
N ALA A 313 14.78 -11.38 -13.29
CA ALA A 313 15.50 -12.41 -12.55
C ALA A 313 14.63 -13.66 -12.27
N LEU A 314 13.31 -13.49 -12.15
CA LEU A 314 12.36 -14.58 -11.90
C LEU A 314 11.90 -15.26 -13.20
N TYR A 315 11.88 -14.52 -14.31
CA TYR A 315 11.42 -14.99 -15.62
C TYR A 315 12.07 -16.29 -16.07
N PHE A 316 13.41 -16.40 -16.00
CA PHE A 316 14.12 -17.57 -16.55
C PHE A 316 13.72 -18.90 -15.92
N LYS A 317 13.35 -18.90 -14.63
CA LYS A 317 12.86 -20.10 -13.94
C LYS A 317 11.45 -20.47 -14.41
N LYS A 318 10.60 -19.46 -14.66
CA LYS A 318 9.21 -19.63 -15.08
C LYS A 318 9.07 -19.98 -16.55
N ARG A 319 9.93 -19.44 -17.43
CA ARG A 319 9.98 -19.77 -18.86
C ARG A 319 10.09 -21.28 -19.11
N THR A 320 10.92 -21.98 -18.34
CA THR A 320 11.07 -23.44 -18.48
C THR A 320 9.81 -24.21 -18.09
N MET A 321 9.05 -23.70 -17.12
CA MET A 321 7.74 -24.28 -16.76
C MET A 321 6.71 -23.98 -17.83
N PHE A 322 6.68 -22.74 -18.34
CA PHE A 322 5.81 -22.32 -19.44
C PHE A 322 6.04 -23.16 -20.70
N GLN A 323 7.29 -23.46 -21.06
CA GLN A 323 7.59 -24.32 -22.21
C GLN A 323 6.94 -25.71 -22.07
N LYS A 324 6.93 -26.30 -20.86
CA LYS A 324 6.25 -27.58 -20.61
C LYS A 324 4.73 -27.46 -20.77
N ILE A 325 4.13 -26.35 -20.34
CA ILE A 325 2.69 -26.08 -20.54
C ILE A 325 2.37 -25.98 -22.03
N VAL A 326 3.21 -25.28 -22.81
CA VAL A 326 3.05 -25.17 -24.27
C VAL A 326 3.23 -26.54 -24.96
N ASP A 327 4.18 -27.36 -24.51
CA ASP A 327 4.37 -28.69 -25.10
C ASP A 327 3.21 -29.64 -24.74
N GLN A 328 2.64 -29.51 -23.54
CA GLN A 328 1.40 -30.21 -23.16
C GLN A 328 0.20 -29.72 -23.99
N SER A 329 0.12 -28.44 -24.35
CA SER A 329 -1.00 -27.96 -25.16
C SER A 329 -1.09 -28.66 -26.52
N LYS A 330 0.05 -29.12 -27.06
CA LYS A 330 0.13 -29.86 -28.32
C LYS A 330 -0.40 -31.30 -28.23
N THR A 331 -0.55 -31.84 -27.02
CA THR A 331 -1.06 -33.21 -26.83
C THR A 331 -2.58 -33.28 -26.76
N PHE A 332 -3.28 -32.15 -26.64
CA PHE A 332 -4.74 -32.08 -26.64
C PHE A 332 -5.25 -31.99 -28.07
N GLU A 333 -6.23 -32.82 -28.42
CA GLU A 333 -6.82 -32.84 -29.77
C GLU A 333 -7.83 -31.71 -29.98
N THR A 334 -8.51 -31.27 -28.91
CA THR A 334 -9.53 -30.22 -28.98
C THR A 334 -9.18 -29.00 -28.14
N GLN A 335 -9.53 -27.81 -28.66
CA GLN A 335 -9.33 -26.55 -27.96
C GLN A 335 -10.19 -26.44 -26.68
N GLN A 336 -11.36 -27.10 -26.65
CA GLN A 336 -12.25 -27.07 -25.49
C GLN A 336 -11.64 -27.81 -24.30
N GLU A 337 -11.10 -29.01 -24.51
CA GLU A 337 -10.43 -29.78 -23.46
C GLU A 337 -9.20 -29.04 -22.94
N TRP A 338 -8.40 -28.44 -23.84
CA TRP A 338 -7.27 -27.60 -23.44
C TRP A 338 -7.69 -26.39 -22.60
N THR A 339 -8.76 -25.70 -23.00
CA THR A 339 -9.28 -24.53 -22.28
C THR A 339 -9.76 -24.93 -20.88
N GLN A 340 -10.52 -26.02 -20.77
CA GLN A 340 -10.95 -26.54 -19.46
C GLN A 340 -9.75 -26.94 -18.61
N TYR A 341 -8.76 -27.61 -19.19
CA TYR A 341 -7.52 -27.96 -18.50
C TYR A 341 -6.80 -26.72 -17.95
N MET A 342 -6.66 -25.66 -18.75
CA MET A 342 -6.06 -24.41 -18.31
C MET A 342 -6.88 -23.72 -17.22
N MET A 343 -8.21 -23.78 -17.28
CA MET A 343 -9.09 -23.13 -16.31
C MET A 343 -9.12 -23.81 -14.94
N LEU A 344 -8.82 -25.11 -14.86
CA LEU A 344 -8.95 -25.91 -13.63
C LEU A 344 -7.89 -25.63 -12.56
N GLU A 345 -6.69 -25.18 -12.94
CA GLU A 345 -5.57 -25.01 -12.00
C GLU A 345 -4.97 -23.62 -12.06
N GLN A 346 -5.03 -22.91 -10.93
CA GLN A 346 -4.57 -21.52 -10.84
C GLN A 346 -3.08 -21.37 -11.15
N THR A 347 -2.24 -22.30 -10.70
CA THR A 347 -0.79 -22.27 -10.93
C THR A 347 -0.44 -22.22 -12.41
N ARG A 348 -1.22 -22.88 -13.28
CA ARG A 348 -1.01 -22.83 -14.73
C ARG A 348 -1.26 -21.43 -15.27
N LYS A 349 -2.35 -20.80 -14.83
CA LYS A 349 -2.69 -19.42 -15.19
C LYS A 349 -1.64 -18.44 -14.70
N GLU A 350 -1.15 -18.60 -13.46
CA GLU A 350 -0.08 -17.76 -12.88
C GLU A 350 1.27 -17.88 -13.60
N ILE A 351 1.52 -18.97 -14.32
CA ILE A 351 2.74 -19.14 -15.14
C ILE A 351 2.56 -18.52 -16.54
N VAL A 352 1.32 -18.45 -17.04
CA VAL A 352 0.98 -17.91 -18.36
C VAL A 352 0.78 -16.40 -18.33
N MET A 353 0.19 -15.90 -17.24
CA MET A 353 0.16 -14.48 -16.86
C MET A 353 1.58 -13.97 -16.68
#